data_AF-A0A4Q7VP45-F1
#
_entry.id   AF-A0A4Q7VP45-F1
#
_cell.length_a   1.000
_cell.length_b   1.000
_cell.length_c   1.000
_cell.angle_alpha   90.00
_cell.angle_beta   90.00
_cell.angle_gamma   90.00
#
_symmetry.space_group_name_H-M   'P 1'
#
loop_
_entity.id
_entity.type
_entity.pdbx_description
1 polymer ?
#
loop_
_entity_poly.entity_id
_entity_poly.type
_entity_poly.pdbx_seq_one_letter_code
_entity_poly.pdbx_strand_id
1 'polypeptide(L)'
;MSTPAADFSSIHNHQERLVLQAIALRSREFPSLNAEQLPDVACVALNRLPSRYIRHGVQHLSSYETEAEREAARQAADEAVRYALGFIQAREAMRAKS
;
A
#
# COMPACT_ATOMS: atom_id res chain seq x y z
N MET A 1 -12.60 6.14 37.36
CA MET A 1 -12.01 7.01 36.31
C MET A 1 -12.22 6.29 34.99
N SER A 2 -13.12 6.77 34.14
CA SER A 2 -13.36 6.17 32.83
C SER A 2 -12.23 6.56 31.89
N THR A 3 -11.47 5.58 31.42
CA THR A 3 -10.44 5.78 30.39
C THR A 3 -11.11 6.36 29.15
N PRO A 4 -10.60 7.48 28.57
CA PRO A 4 -11.12 7.95 27.31
C PRO A 4 -10.87 6.86 26.25
N ALA A 5 -11.94 6.37 25.63
CA ALA A 5 -11.83 5.48 24.48
C ALA A 5 -11.28 6.31 23.31
N ALA A 6 -10.00 6.17 23.03
CA ALA A 6 -9.37 6.83 21.89
C ALA A 6 -9.79 6.13 20.60
N ASP A 7 -10.27 6.91 19.62
CA ASP A 7 -10.54 6.42 18.27
C ASP A 7 -9.24 6.41 17.44
N PHE A 8 -8.80 5.20 17.09
CA PHE A 8 -7.59 4.95 16.31
C PHE A 8 -7.87 4.77 14.81
N SER A 9 -9.14 4.72 14.38
CA SER A 9 -9.52 4.54 12.97
C SER A 9 -9.03 5.66 12.05
N SER A 10 -8.69 6.82 12.64
CA SER A 10 -8.13 7.98 11.94
C SER A 10 -6.64 7.87 11.61
N ILE A 11 -5.94 6.88 12.17
CA ILE A 11 -4.51 6.63 11.93
C ILE A 11 -4.35 5.67 10.75
N HIS A 12 -3.66 6.12 9.71
CA HIS A 12 -3.41 5.32 8.51
C HIS A 12 -2.00 5.60 7.99
N ASN A 13 -1.43 4.65 7.24
CA ASN A 13 -0.15 4.87 6.60
C ASN A 13 -0.35 5.73 5.35
N HIS A 14 0.39 6.84 5.25
CA HIS A 14 0.38 7.75 4.10
C HIS A 14 0.60 7.02 2.77
N GLN A 15 1.40 5.95 2.78
CA GLN A 15 1.71 5.17 1.59
C GLN A 15 0.54 4.33 1.08
N GLU A 16 -0.50 4.07 1.89
CA GLU A 16 -1.68 3.28 1.50
C GLU A 16 -2.33 3.83 0.24
N ARG A 17 -2.49 5.14 0.16
CA ARG A 17 -3.10 5.78 -1.02
C ARG A 17 -2.28 5.55 -2.29
N LEU A 18 -0.96 5.66 -2.20
CA LEU A 18 -0.07 5.47 -3.35
C LEU A 18 -0.08 4.01 -3.81
N VAL A 19 -0.03 3.07 -2.87
CA VAL A 19 -0.09 1.63 -3.13
C VAL A 19 -1.42 1.25 -3.78
N LEU A 20 -2.56 1.71 -3.24
CA LEU A 20 -3.88 1.40 -3.79
C LEU A 20 -4.05 1.97 -5.21
N GLN A 21 -3.54 3.18 -5.47
CA GLN A 21 -3.54 3.76 -6.81
C GLN A 21 -2.69 2.95 -7.78
N ALA A 22 -1.48 2.56 -7.38
CA ALA A 22 -0.60 1.73 -8.19
C ALA A 22 -1.22 0.35 -8.48
N ILE A 23 -1.86 -0.29 -7.49
CA ILE A 23 -2.58 -1.55 -7.68
C ILE A 23 -3.70 -1.39 -8.70
N ALA A 24 -4.51 -0.32 -8.60
CA ALA A 24 -5.60 -0.08 -9.54
C ALA A 24 -5.12 0.11 -11.00
N LEU A 25 -3.92 0.69 -11.19
CA LEU A 25 -3.31 0.86 -12.51
C LEU A 25 -2.69 -0.44 -13.03
N ARG A 26 -1.97 -1.16 -12.16
CA ARG A 26 -1.12 -2.31 -12.52
C ARG A 26 -1.84 -3.65 -12.49
N SER A 27 -2.96 -3.78 -11.78
CA SER A 27 -3.66 -5.07 -11.62
C SER A 27 -4.10 -5.68 -12.95
N ARG A 28 -4.38 -4.85 -13.96
CA ARG A 28 -4.73 -5.29 -15.32
C ARG A 28 -3.59 -6.02 -16.04
N GLU A 29 -2.34 -5.78 -15.64
CA GLU A 29 -1.16 -6.48 -16.19
C GLU A 29 -1.04 -7.91 -15.63
N PHE A 30 -1.80 -8.25 -14.57
CA PHE A 30 -1.76 -9.54 -13.88
C PHE A 30 -3.15 -10.20 -13.83
N PRO A 31 -3.71 -10.65 -14.97
CA PRO A 31 -5.09 -11.16 -15.04
C PRO A 31 -5.30 -12.48 -14.27
N SER A 32 -4.23 -13.15 -13.85
CA SER A 32 -4.30 -14.36 -13.02
C SER A 32 -4.61 -14.06 -11.54
N LEU A 33 -4.57 -12.78 -11.13
CA LEU A 33 -4.86 -12.37 -9.77
C LEU A 33 -6.31 -11.91 -9.63
N ASN A 34 -7.00 -12.45 -8.63
CA ASN A 34 -8.39 -12.09 -8.34
C ASN A 34 -8.47 -10.96 -7.31
N ALA A 35 -9.64 -10.35 -7.19
CA ALA A 35 -9.89 -9.27 -6.22
C ALA A 35 -9.57 -9.68 -4.77
N GLU A 36 -9.72 -10.94 -4.42
CA GLU A 36 -9.39 -11.50 -3.10
C GLU A 36 -7.89 -11.47 -2.77
N GLN A 37 -7.03 -11.40 -3.79
CA GLN A 37 -5.57 -11.41 -3.64
C GLN A 37 -4.97 -9.99 -3.65
N LEU A 38 -5.73 -8.98 -4.09
CA LEU A 38 -5.26 -7.59 -4.11
C LEU A 38 -4.97 -7.02 -2.69
N PRO A 39 -5.71 -7.38 -1.63
CA PRO A 39 -5.33 -7.03 -0.26
C PRO A 39 -3.96 -7.60 0.15
N ASP A 40 -3.66 -8.85 -0.23
CA ASP A 40 -2.34 -9.45 0.04
C ASP A 40 -1.22 -8.73 -0.70
N VAL A 41 -1.47 -8.33 -1.96
CA VAL A 41 -0.54 -7.50 -2.73
C VAL A 41 -0.29 -6.17 -2.03
N ALA A 42 -1.34 -5.50 -1.52
CA ALA A 42 -1.21 -4.26 -0.78
C ALA A 42 -0.38 -4.44 0.51
N CYS A 43 -0.62 -5.50 1.28
CA CYS A 43 0.17 -5.84 2.47
C CYS A 43 1.66 -6.03 2.13
N VAL A 44 1.97 -6.80 1.09
CA VAL A 44 3.36 -7.03 0.67
C VAL A 44 4.01 -5.73 0.19
N ALA A 45 3.31 -4.92 -0.59
CA ALA A 45 3.83 -3.64 -1.08
C ALA A 45 4.08 -2.64 0.05
N LEU A 46 3.15 -2.50 1.00
CA LEU A 46 3.28 -1.59 2.14
C LEU A 46 4.45 -1.96 3.06
N ASN A 47 4.72 -3.25 3.24
CA ASN A 47 5.85 -3.73 4.03
C ASN A 47 7.23 -3.46 3.38
N ARG A 48 7.25 -3.06 2.10
CA ARG A 48 8.49 -2.67 1.39
C ARG A 48 8.74 -1.17 1.39
N LEU A 49 7.76 -0.37 1.79
CA LEU A 49 7.85 1.08 1.81
C LEU A 49 8.14 1.58 3.23
N PRO A 50 8.81 2.74 3.39
CA PRO A 50 8.95 3.35 4.69
C PRO A 50 7.55 3.67 5.26
N SER A 51 7.18 3.03 6.36
CA SER A 51 5.89 3.23 7.00
C SER A 51 5.80 4.63 7.59
N ARG A 52 4.82 5.43 7.15
CA ARG A 52 4.60 6.80 7.63
C ARG A 52 3.15 6.97 8.04
N TYR A 53 2.87 6.82 9.33
CA TYR A 53 1.51 6.93 9.84
C TYR A 53 1.11 8.40 10.07
N ILE A 54 -0.09 8.75 9.61
CA ILE A 54 -0.68 10.08 9.73
C ILE A 54 -2.07 9.98 10.35
N ARG A 55 -2.47 11.01 11.09
CA ARG A 55 -3.83 11.15 11.64
C ARG A 55 -4.60 12.16 10.81
N HIS A 56 -5.77 11.80 10.28
CA HIS A 56 -6.60 12.65 9.40
C HIS A 56 -6.87 14.07 9.93
N GLY A 57 -6.85 14.29 11.24
CA GLY A 57 -7.09 15.60 11.88
C GLY A 57 -5.91 16.59 11.84
N VAL A 58 -4.70 16.15 11.47
CA VAL A 58 -3.49 16.99 11.48
C VAL A 58 -2.71 16.72 10.19
N GLN A 59 -3.20 17.25 9.07
CA GLN A 59 -2.53 17.13 7.75
C GLN A 59 -1.28 18.03 7.61
N HIS A 60 -0.85 18.69 8.69
CA HIS A 60 0.21 19.71 8.65
C HIS A 60 1.60 19.19 8.22
N LEU A 61 1.87 17.88 8.28
CA LEU A 61 3.20 17.32 7.97
C LEU A 61 3.38 16.87 6.51
N SER A 62 2.31 16.72 5.72
CA SER A 62 2.41 16.31 4.30
C SER A 62 2.61 17.49 3.35
N SER A 63 2.30 18.71 3.80
CA SER A 63 2.45 19.96 3.02
C SER A 63 3.90 20.43 2.82
N TYR A 64 4.88 19.78 3.44
CA TYR A 64 6.31 20.13 3.32
C TYR A 64 7.08 19.23 2.34
N GLU A 65 6.42 18.24 1.73
CA GLU A 65 7.07 17.39 0.73
C GLU A 65 7.24 18.17 -0.58
N THR A 66 8.46 18.16 -1.10
CA THR A 66 8.74 18.69 -2.43
C THR A 66 8.10 17.80 -3.50
N GLU A 67 7.83 18.35 -4.68
CA GLU A 67 7.27 17.56 -5.79
C GLU A 67 8.19 16.38 -6.17
N ALA A 68 9.51 16.56 -6.04
CA ALA A 68 10.49 15.51 -6.28
C ALA A 68 10.37 14.34 -5.29
N GLU A 69 10.17 14.62 -3.99
CA GLU A 69 9.96 13.57 -2.98
C GLU A 69 8.64 12.83 -3.21
N ARG A 70 7.59 13.56 -3.62
CA ARG A 70 6.29 12.96 -3.95
C ARG A 70 6.38 12.06 -5.18
N GLU A 71 7.12 12.48 -6.20
CA GLU A 71 7.40 11.65 -7.38
C GLU A 71 8.23 10.41 -7.02
N ALA A 72 9.29 10.57 -6.22
CA ALA A 72 10.10 9.45 -5.76
C ALA A 72 9.28 8.43 -4.94
N ALA A 73 8.39 8.91 -4.05
CA ALA A 73 7.48 8.05 -3.31
C ALA A 73 6.49 7.32 -4.22
N ARG A 74 5.97 7.99 -5.27
CA ARG A 74 5.10 7.37 -6.28
C ARG A 74 5.84 6.27 -7.05
N GLN A 75 7.08 6.50 -7.46
CA GLN A 75 7.91 5.52 -8.15
C GLN A 75 8.24 4.33 -7.25
N ALA A 76 8.62 4.57 -6.00
CA ALA A 76 8.88 3.51 -5.04
C ALA A 76 7.63 2.65 -4.79
N ALA A 77 6.45 3.27 -4.67
CA ALA A 77 5.19 2.56 -4.52
C ALA A 77 4.86 1.69 -5.74
N ASP A 78 5.09 2.21 -6.94
CA ASP A 78 4.90 1.47 -8.19
C ASP A 78 5.80 0.23 -8.26
N GLU A 79 7.09 0.39 -7.95
CA GLU A 79 8.05 -0.72 -7.91
C GLU A 79 7.66 -1.78 -6.85
N ALA A 80 7.28 -1.34 -5.65
CA ALA A 80 6.83 -2.22 -4.59
C ALA A 80 5.58 -3.02 -4.98
N VAL A 81 4.62 -2.40 -5.67
CA VAL A 81 3.40 -3.06 -6.17
C VAL A 81 3.73 -4.05 -7.27
N ARG A 82 4.60 -3.71 -8.23
CA ARG A 82 5.02 -4.66 -9.28
C ARG A 82 5.68 -5.90 -8.69
N TYR A 83 6.55 -5.71 -7.70
CA TYR A 83 7.14 -6.83 -6.97
C TYR A 83 6.06 -7.67 -6.27
N ALA A 84 5.15 -7.03 -5.55
CA ALA A 84 4.10 -7.72 -4.79
C ALA A 84 3.16 -8.53 -5.71
N LEU A 85 2.76 -7.97 -6.86
CA LEU A 85 1.94 -8.66 -7.86
C LEU A 85 2.64 -9.94 -8.37
N GLY A 86 3.92 -9.84 -8.74
CA GLY A 86 4.70 -11.00 -9.18
C GLY A 86 4.90 -12.04 -8.07
N PHE A 87 5.13 -11.59 -6.84
CA PHE A 87 5.29 -12.48 -5.69
C PHE A 87 4.00 -13.27 -5.39
N ILE A 88 2.86 -12.60 -5.33
CA ILE A 88 1.57 -13.26 -5.08
C ILE A 88 1.21 -14.20 -6.24
N GLN A 89 1.40 -13.77 -7.49
CA GLN A 89 1.16 -14.63 -8.65
C GLN A 89 1.99 -15.92 -8.60
N ALA A 90 3.28 -15.82 -8.27
CA ALA A 90 4.14 -16.99 -8.11
C ALA A 90 3.70 -17.89 -6.95
N ARG A 91 3.32 -17.30 -5.81
CA ARG A 91 2.83 -18.02 -4.63
C ARG A 91 1.58 -18.85 -4.96
N GLU A 92 0.65 -18.28 -5.70
CA GLU A 92 -0.61 -18.93 -6.08
C GLU A 92 -0.38 -20.02 -7.14
N ALA A 93 0.55 -19.81 -8.08
CA ALA A 93 0.96 -20.84 -9.02
C ALA A 93 1.64 -22.04 -8.35
N MET A 94 2.37 -21.83 -7.25
CA MET A 94 2.94 -22.93 -6.45
C MET A 94 1.87 -23.67 -5.64
N ARG A 95 0.89 -22.96 -5.07
CA ARG A 95 -0.25 -23.55 -4.36
C ARG A 95 -1.10 -24.43 -5.27
N ALA A 96 -1.36 -24.01 -6.50
CA ALA A 96 -2.16 -24.79 -7.46
C ALA A 96 -1.48 -26.08 -7.95
N LYS A 97 -0.17 -26.25 -7.69
CA LYS A 97 0.61 -27.44 -8.05
C LYS A 97 0.76 -28.44 -6.90
N SER A 98 0.29 -28.09 -5.70
CA SER A 98 0.35 -28.89 -4.48
C SER A 98 -1.00 -29.57 -4.22
#